data_AF-A0A357TGS7-F1
#
_entry.id   AF-A0A357TGS7-F1
#
_cell.length_a   1.000
_cell.length_b   1.000
_cell.length_c   1.000
_cell.angle_alpha   90.00
_cell.angle_beta   90.00
_cell.angle_gamma   90.00
#
_symmetry.space_group_name_H-M   'P 1'
#
loop_
_entity.id
_entity.type
_entity.pdbx_description
1 polymer ?
#
loop_
_entity_poly.entity_id
_entity_poly.type
_entity_poly.pdbx_seq_one_letter_code
_entity_poly.pdbx_strand_id
1 'polypeptide(L)'
;TGSHHMQVFWLPGMMGNLQIGFPFSWLVEDQRWAPRNSLFIRDPHMVITQENWNMNCIRCHTTGPQPKPNKAEQRFDSQIADLGISCEACHGPGQNHVDRQFRLGKLPEAARRQALKSEPLAIVQLTDLDHTRSTQVCGSCHGMKWFDKSEDWTAHGFSYRPGDDLAKTTPIIQPTQLDKQPWLKPVLEKNPDILDDFFWPDGHIRVTGREYNGLLESPCHQRGAMSCLSCHSMHKSDPNDQLARGMRSNQACLQCHEDMADDITSHTRHAANSAGSNCYNCHMPHTSYGLLKAIRGHTIESPDVATTLKTGRPNACNLCHLDKTLDWTAEHLAKRTGKPKVEVPPIHQNTAASAVWLLNGDAGQRALAAWHMGWEPAMIASGSGWQSPLLADTLTDPYSAVRYIAHKALVKQPGFLAYKYDFVADEAKRLAKQKEAMGVWLREQRIKIPLSAGPVLLNAQGVRDVDRVQTLIRNRDNRPMRLRE
;
A
#
# COMPACT_ATOMS: atom_id res chain seq x y z
N THR A 1 6.47 5.26 17.00
CA THR A 1 5.54 4.58 16.06
C THR A 1 6.38 3.94 14.96
N GLY A 2 5.82 3.10 14.11
CA GLY A 2 6.58 2.51 13.01
C GLY A 2 5.95 1.25 12.45
N SER A 3 6.68 0.61 11.55
CA SER A 3 6.41 -0.72 11.01
C SER A 3 7.63 -1.61 11.24
N HIS A 4 7.54 -2.89 10.87
CA HIS A 4 8.71 -3.78 10.88
C HIS A 4 9.79 -3.40 9.86
N HIS A 5 9.53 -2.39 8.99
CA HIS A 5 10.47 -1.90 7.98
C HIS A 5 11.13 -0.57 8.37
N MET A 6 10.43 0.29 9.11
CA MET A 6 10.95 1.58 9.55
C MET A 6 10.45 1.99 10.93
N GLN A 7 11.32 2.62 11.72
CA GLN A 7 10.97 3.16 13.03
C GLN A 7 10.96 4.70 13.01
N VAL A 8 9.86 5.27 13.51
CA VAL A 8 9.63 6.70 13.63
C VAL A 8 9.61 7.09 15.10
N PHE A 9 10.49 8.02 15.45
CA PHE A 9 10.70 8.46 16.82
C PHE A 9 10.02 9.79 17.08
N TRP A 10 9.68 10.01 18.34
CA TRP A 10 9.02 11.22 18.82
C TRP A 10 9.84 11.77 19.98
N LEU A 11 9.95 13.09 20.04
CA LEU A 11 10.62 13.82 21.10
C LEU A 11 9.58 14.55 21.95
N PRO A 12 9.83 14.73 23.26
CA PRO A 12 9.00 15.61 24.07
C PRO A 12 9.06 17.04 23.52
N GLY A 13 7.90 17.66 23.37
CA GLY A 13 7.75 19.08 23.11
C GLY A 13 7.94 19.91 24.39
N MET A 14 7.81 21.24 24.27
CA MET A 14 8.09 22.15 25.38
C MET A 14 6.97 22.23 26.43
N MET A 15 5.73 21.86 26.09
CA MET A 15 4.55 22.11 26.92
C MET A 15 3.66 20.87 27.07
N GLY A 16 3.32 20.53 28.31
CA GLY A 16 2.48 19.36 28.64
C GLY A 16 3.13 18.04 28.19
N ASN A 17 2.33 17.15 27.61
CA ASN A 17 2.81 15.89 27.02
C ASN A 17 2.85 15.89 25.49
N LEU A 18 3.04 17.08 24.88
CA LEU A 18 3.23 17.23 23.45
C LEU A 18 4.38 16.33 22.96
N GLN A 19 4.15 15.64 21.85
CA GLN A 19 5.11 14.80 21.15
C GLN A 19 5.34 15.32 19.73
N ILE A 20 6.58 15.74 19.45
CA ILE A 20 7.00 16.29 18.15
C ILE A 20 7.83 15.27 17.36
N GLY A 21 7.66 15.25 16.04
CA GLY A 21 8.34 14.27 15.19
C GLY A 21 9.86 14.44 15.19
N PHE A 22 10.60 13.35 15.43
CA PHE A 22 12.05 13.31 15.20
C PHE A 22 12.32 13.42 13.69
N PRO A 23 13.28 14.26 13.23
CA PRO A 23 13.48 14.54 11.80
C PRO A 23 14.06 13.37 11.00
N PHE A 24 14.51 12.30 11.66
CA PHE A 24 15.02 11.09 11.02
C PHE A 24 14.16 9.89 11.36
N SER A 25 14.25 8.85 10.54
CA SER A 25 13.67 7.54 10.81
C SER A 25 14.72 6.48 10.57
N TRP A 26 14.64 5.39 11.33
CA TRP A 26 15.56 4.26 11.20
C TRP A 26 15.00 3.26 10.20
N LEU A 27 15.71 3.03 9.10
CA LEU A 27 15.41 1.99 8.14
C LEU A 27 16.00 0.68 8.65
N VAL A 28 15.14 -0.28 9.03
CA VAL A 28 15.55 -1.49 9.74
C VAL A 28 16.42 -2.39 8.84
N GLU A 29 15.99 -2.59 7.59
CA GLU A 29 16.70 -3.42 6.61
C GLU A 29 18.06 -2.83 6.21
N ASP A 30 18.15 -1.50 6.11
CA ASP A 30 19.38 -0.80 5.73
C ASP A 30 20.32 -0.55 6.90
N GLN A 31 19.84 -0.75 8.14
CA GLN A 31 20.52 -0.38 9.38
C GLN A 31 21.08 1.04 9.34
N ARG A 32 20.25 2.00 8.93
CA ARG A 32 20.66 3.41 8.86
C ARG A 32 19.54 4.40 9.18
N TRP A 33 19.97 5.58 9.60
CA TRP A 33 19.12 6.75 9.68
C TRP A 33 18.94 7.39 8.30
N ALA A 34 17.72 7.82 8.02
CA ALA A 34 17.40 8.61 6.85
C ALA A 34 16.50 9.80 7.25
N PRO A 35 16.63 10.97 6.61
CA PRO A 35 15.72 12.08 6.84
C PRO A 35 14.28 11.61 6.61
N ARG A 36 13.38 11.83 7.56
CA ARG A 36 12.01 11.32 7.50
C ARG A 36 11.28 11.75 6.23
N ASN A 37 11.53 12.98 5.77
CA ASN A 37 10.94 13.53 4.55
C ASN A 37 11.45 12.88 3.25
N SER A 38 12.53 12.09 3.31
CA SER A 38 13.06 11.35 2.17
C SER A 38 12.38 9.99 1.96
N LEU A 39 11.54 9.55 2.91
CA LEU A 39 10.96 8.21 2.95
C LEU A 39 9.55 8.10 2.36
N PHE A 40 8.98 9.23 1.95
CA PHE A 40 7.67 9.32 1.32
C PHE A 40 7.81 9.96 -0.05
N ILE A 41 6.87 9.70 -0.95
CA ILE A 41 6.75 10.49 -2.17
C ILE A 41 6.07 11.79 -1.74
N ARG A 42 6.89 12.81 -1.56
CA ARG A 42 6.49 14.16 -1.18
C ARG A 42 7.21 15.13 -2.09
N ASP A 43 6.48 16.13 -2.59
CA ASP A 43 7.05 17.21 -3.38
C ASP A 43 8.32 17.76 -2.71
N PRO A 44 9.49 17.70 -3.37
CA PRO A 44 10.75 18.17 -2.82
C PRO A 44 10.78 19.67 -2.52
N HIS A 45 9.86 20.46 -3.08
CA HIS A 45 9.75 21.90 -2.85
C HIS A 45 8.77 22.27 -1.72
N MET A 46 8.06 21.29 -1.17
CA MET A 46 7.06 21.55 -0.12
C MET A 46 7.72 21.88 1.22
N VAL A 47 7.24 22.96 1.86
CA VAL A 47 7.63 23.31 3.23
C VAL A 47 7.25 22.18 4.20
N ILE A 48 8.23 21.75 4.99
CA ILE A 48 8.04 20.70 5.99
C ILE A 48 7.43 21.33 7.24
N THR A 49 6.18 20.97 7.51
CA THR A 49 5.52 21.29 8.79
C THR A 49 5.93 20.31 9.88
N GLN A 50 6.13 20.80 11.10
CA GLN A 50 6.34 19.94 12.26
C GLN A 50 5.12 19.05 12.48
N GLU A 51 5.36 17.75 12.64
CA GLU A 51 4.29 16.81 12.94
C GLU A 51 4.03 16.74 14.44
N ASN A 52 2.75 16.78 14.78
CA ASN A 52 2.24 16.59 16.12
C ASN A 52 1.55 15.23 16.23
N TRP A 53 2.11 14.35 17.05
CA TRP A 53 1.58 12.99 17.25
C TRP A 53 0.24 13.01 17.98
N ASN A 54 0.07 13.90 18.97
CA ASN A 54 -1.10 13.99 19.84
C ASN A 54 -2.39 14.32 19.06
N MET A 55 -2.29 14.90 17.86
CA MET A 55 -3.46 15.19 17.02
C MET A 55 -3.62 14.23 15.84
N ASN A 56 -2.51 13.83 15.20
CA ASN A 56 -2.57 13.14 13.92
C ASN A 56 -2.36 11.62 14.05
N CYS A 57 -1.56 11.18 15.02
CA CYS A 57 -1.10 9.79 15.11
C CYS A 57 -1.78 9.03 16.25
N ILE A 58 -2.13 9.73 17.34
CA ILE A 58 -2.71 9.13 18.55
C ILE A 58 -3.95 8.27 18.24
N ARG A 59 -4.74 8.65 17.24
CA ARG A 59 -5.96 7.93 16.84
C ARG A 59 -5.72 6.47 16.47
N CYS A 60 -4.68 6.22 15.68
CA CYS A 60 -4.45 4.91 15.07
C CYS A 60 -3.31 4.13 15.74
N HIS A 61 -2.58 4.75 16.65
CA HIS A 61 -1.36 4.17 17.23
C HIS A 61 -1.44 4.00 18.76
N THR A 62 -2.62 4.10 19.35
CA THR A 62 -2.85 3.87 20.78
C THR A 62 -4.23 3.23 21.01
N THR A 63 -4.48 2.85 22.26
CA THR A 63 -5.77 2.32 22.71
C THR A 63 -6.45 3.32 23.62
N GLY A 64 -7.77 3.52 23.45
CA GLY A 64 -8.56 4.52 24.20
C GLY A 64 -8.04 5.97 24.10
N PRO A 65 -7.70 6.50 22.90
CA PRO A 65 -7.08 7.82 22.77
C PRO A 65 -8.00 9.00 23.11
N GLN A 66 -7.47 9.98 23.83
CA GLN A 66 -8.05 11.30 24.09
C GLN A 66 -6.98 12.39 23.84
N PRO A 67 -7.04 13.16 22.74
CA PRO A 67 -6.03 14.16 22.39
C PRO A 67 -5.83 15.28 23.41
N LYS A 68 -6.92 15.81 23.98
CA LYS A 68 -6.96 16.89 24.99
C LYS A 68 -5.99 18.06 24.74
N PRO A 69 -6.12 18.81 23.62
CA PRO A 69 -5.37 20.04 23.42
C PRO A 69 -5.89 21.14 24.36
N ASN A 70 -5.02 21.74 25.17
CA ASN A 70 -5.32 22.92 25.97
C ASN A 70 -4.82 24.17 25.23
N LYS A 71 -5.75 24.86 24.56
CA LYS A 71 -5.42 26.06 23.76
C LYS A 71 -5.01 27.25 24.61
N ALA A 72 -5.59 27.40 25.81
CA ALA A 72 -5.31 28.52 26.70
C ALA A 72 -3.86 28.46 27.23
N GLU A 73 -3.42 27.27 27.61
CA GLU A 73 -2.06 27.03 28.14
C GLU A 73 -1.06 26.59 27.06
N GLN A 74 -1.49 26.54 25.79
CA GLN A 74 -0.69 26.09 24.64
C GLN A 74 0.02 24.75 24.87
N ARG A 75 -0.67 23.80 25.50
CA ARG A 75 -0.13 22.47 25.84
C ARG A 75 -1.04 21.33 25.40
N PHE A 76 -0.52 20.10 25.48
CA PHE A 76 -1.32 18.88 25.34
C PHE A 76 -1.41 18.15 26.67
N ASP A 77 -2.61 17.67 26.99
CA ASP A 77 -2.93 16.86 28.17
C ASP A 77 -3.45 15.48 27.74
N SER A 78 -2.89 14.93 26.66
CA SER A 78 -3.39 13.72 26.01
C SER A 78 -3.44 12.53 26.97
N GLN A 79 -4.46 11.70 26.86
CA GLN A 79 -4.62 10.48 27.66
C GLN A 79 -4.85 9.29 26.75
N ILE A 80 -4.34 8.14 27.18
CA ILE A 80 -4.46 6.86 26.48
C ILE A 80 -4.59 5.76 27.54
N ALA A 81 -5.22 4.65 27.18
CA ALA A 81 -5.22 3.44 27.99
C ALA A 81 -3.91 2.66 27.81
N ASP A 82 -3.37 2.61 26.59
CA ASP A 82 -2.15 1.85 26.27
C ASP A 82 -1.36 2.49 25.10
N LEU A 83 -0.03 2.35 25.15
CA LEU A 83 0.90 2.69 24.08
C LEU A 83 0.96 1.54 23.07
N GLY A 84 -0.01 1.52 22.18
CA GLY A 84 -0.08 0.59 21.06
C GLY A 84 -1.51 0.20 20.74
N ILE A 85 -1.66 -0.72 19.81
CA ILE A 85 -2.95 -1.36 19.53
C ILE A 85 -3.03 -2.60 20.43
N SER A 86 -3.72 -2.46 21.57
CA SER A 86 -3.91 -3.53 22.55
C SER A 86 -5.30 -4.17 22.40
N CYS A 87 -5.62 -5.15 23.25
CA CYS A 87 -6.85 -5.95 23.16
C CYS A 87 -8.11 -5.09 22.96
N GLU A 88 -8.22 -4.00 23.74
CA GLU A 88 -9.42 -3.15 23.77
C GLU A 88 -9.57 -2.27 22.53
N ALA A 89 -8.52 -2.09 21.72
CA ALA A 89 -8.62 -1.39 20.44
C ALA A 89 -9.53 -2.12 19.46
N CYS A 90 -9.57 -3.46 19.53
CA CYS A 90 -10.43 -4.28 18.69
C CYS A 90 -11.63 -4.86 19.46
N HIS A 91 -11.49 -5.12 20.75
CA HIS A 91 -12.53 -5.78 21.54
C HIS A 91 -13.39 -4.82 22.38
N GLY A 92 -13.05 -3.53 22.38
CA GLY A 92 -13.71 -2.50 23.20
C GLY A 92 -13.27 -2.55 24.67
N PRO A 93 -13.74 -1.61 25.51
CA PRO A 93 -13.39 -1.55 26.93
C PRO A 93 -13.76 -2.84 27.68
N GLY A 94 -12.78 -3.44 28.35
CA GLY A 94 -12.87 -4.75 28.97
C GLY A 94 -13.38 -4.76 30.42
N GLN A 95 -13.66 -3.60 31.04
CA GLN A 95 -14.04 -3.51 32.45
C GLN A 95 -15.24 -4.42 32.79
N ASN A 96 -16.30 -4.37 31.97
CA ASN A 96 -17.49 -5.20 32.18
C ASN A 96 -17.18 -6.71 32.07
N HIS A 97 -16.26 -7.08 31.19
CA HIS A 97 -15.78 -8.46 31.08
C HIS A 97 -14.99 -8.86 32.32
N VAL A 98 -14.08 -8.01 32.79
CA VAL A 98 -13.27 -8.26 33.99
C VAL A 98 -14.17 -8.41 35.23
N ASP A 99 -15.13 -7.50 35.42
CA ASP A 99 -16.10 -7.55 36.52
C ASP A 99 -16.95 -8.81 36.47
N ARG A 100 -17.37 -9.21 35.26
CA ARG A 100 -18.03 -10.50 35.02
C ARG A 100 -17.13 -11.66 35.47
N GLN A 101 -15.88 -11.73 35.03
CA GLN A 101 -14.99 -12.84 35.42
C GLN A 101 -14.75 -12.88 36.93
N PHE A 102 -14.57 -11.72 37.59
CA PHE A 102 -14.43 -11.65 39.04
C PHE A 102 -15.68 -12.13 39.77
N ARG A 103 -16.87 -11.75 39.31
CA ARG A 103 -18.14 -12.24 39.87
C ARG A 103 -18.25 -13.77 39.68
N LEU A 104 -17.96 -14.28 38.48
CA LEU A 104 -18.02 -15.71 38.18
C LEU A 104 -17.01 -16.53 38.99
N GLY A 105 -15.82 -15.97 39.26
CA GLY A 105 -14.79 -16.61 40.09
C GLY A 105 -15.22 -16.82 41.55
N LYS A 106 -16.25 -16.12 42.03
CA LYS A 106 -16.81 -16.24 43.38
C LYS A 106 -17.98 -17.23 43.47
N LEU A 107 -18.47 -17.75 42.34
CA LEU A 107 -19.61 -18.67 42.33
C LEU A 107 -19.18 -20.13 42.57
N PRO A 108 -20.02 -20.96 43.21
CA PRO A 108 -19.84 -22.41 43.22
C PRO A 108 -19.74 -22.97 41.80
N GLU A 109 -19.00 -24.06 41.61
CA GLU A 109 -18.66 -24.56 40.28
C GLU A 109 -19.87 -24.79 39.37
N ALA A 110 -20.96 -25.37 39.88
CA ALA A 110 -22.18 -25.61 39.11
C ALA A 110 -22.81 -24.30 38.60
N ALA A 111 -22.92 -23.29 39.47
CA ALA A 111 -23.46 -21.97 39.13
C ALA A 111 -22.54 -21.23 38.15
N ARG A 112 -21.21 -21.33 38.34
CA ARG A 112 -20.21 -20.78 37.41
C ARG A 112 -20.35 -21.37 36.01
N ARG A 113 -20.46 -22.71 35.90
CA ARG A 113 -20.63 -23.41 34.62
C ARG A 113 -21.93 -23.01 33.92
N GLN A 114 -23.02 -22.82 34.67
CA GLN A 114 -24.29 -22.35 34.11
C GLN A 114 -24.15 -20.92 33.58
N ALA A 115 -23.62 -20.00 34.38
CA ALA A 115 -23.44 -18.60 34.00
C ALA A 115 -22.51 -18.41 32.80
N LEU A 116 -21.42 -19.20 32.70
CA LEU A 116 -20.53 -19.19 31.53
C LEU A 116 -21.24 -19.56 30.23
N LYS A 117 -22.31 -20.37 30.28
CA LYS A 117 -23.08 -20.77 29.10
C LYS A 117 -24.19 -19.78 28.74
N SER A 118 -24.79 -19.12 29.74
CA SER A 118 -25.99 -18.30 29.55
C SER A 118 -25.72 -16.80 29.44
N GLU A 119 -24.64 -16.30 30.06
CA GLU A 119 -24.34 -14.87 30.07
C GLU A 119 -23.37 -14.50 28.93
N PRO A 120 -23.59 -13.37 28.23
CA PRO A 120 -22.68 -12.90 27.19
C PRO A 120 -21.28 -12.64 27.76
N LEU A 121 -20.25 -12.73 26.93
CA LEU A 121 -18.85 -12.56 27.35
C LEU A 121 -18.54 -11.16 27.89
N ALA A 122 -19.44 -10.19 27.68
CA ALA A 122 -19.32 -8.79 28.09
C ALA A 122 -18.09 -8.07 27.51
N ILE A 123 -17.61 -8.56 26.36
CA ILE A 123 -16.61 -7.96 25.50
C ILE A 123 -16.88 -8.39 24.07
N VAL A 124 -16.58 -7.54 23.09
CA VAL A 124 -16.87 -7.82 21.68
C VAL A 124 -16.00 -8.96 21.19
N GLN A 125 -16.55 -9.87 20.40
CA GLN A 125 -15.80 -10.82 19.60
C GLN A 125 -16.09 -10.55 18.13
N LEU A 126 -15.05 -10.23 17.36
CA LEU A 126 -15.22 -9.85 15.95
C LEU A 126 -15.78 -10.99 15.08
N THR A 127 -15.61 -12.24 15.52
CA THR A 127 -16.18 -13.43 14.88
C THR A 127 -17.67 -13.57 15.08
N ASP A 128 -18.23 -12.90 16.10
CA ASP A 128 -19.66 -12.90 16.41
C ASP A 128 -20.39 -11.76 15.69
N LEU A 129 -19.64 -10.87 15.03
CA LEU A 129 -20.17 -9.77 14.23
C LEU A 129 -20.37 -10.22 12.78
N ASP A 130 -21.34 -9.61 12.08
CA ASP A 130 -21.43 -9.75 10.63
C ASP A 130 -20.18 -9.16 9.94
N HIS A 131 -19.95 -9.56 8.69
CA HIS A 131 -18.77 -9.18 7.94
C HIS A 131 -18.59 -7.65 7.79
N THR A 132 -19.67 -6.87 7.77
CA THR A 132 -19.59 -5.40 7.68
C THR A 132 -19.12 -4.83 9.01
N ARG A 133 -19.75 -5.20 10.13
CA ARG A 133 -19.37 -4.73 11.47
C ARG A 133 -17.99 -5.20 11.89
N SER A 134 -17.64 -6.45 11.59
CA SER A 134 -16.29 -7.00 11.80
C SER A 134 -15.23 -6.19 11.06
N THR A 135 -15.46 -5.91 9.78
CA THR A 135 -14.52 -5.13 8.95
C THR A 135 -14.38 -3.68 9.44
N GLN A 136 -15.46 -3.07 9.92
CA GLN A 136 -15.44 -1.71 10.46
C GLN A 136 -14.49 -1.55 11.66
N VAL A 137 -14.26 -2.61 12.45
CA VAL A 137 -13.26 -2.57 13.54
C VAL A 137 -11.87 -2.26 12.99
N CYS A 138 -11.47 -2.93 11.90
CA CYS A 138 -10.20 -2.67 11.23
C CYS A 138 -10.21 -1.30 10.50
N GLY A 139 -11.32 -0.95 9.88
CA GLY A 139 -11.53 0.32 9.17
C GLY A 139 -11.41 1.56 10.07
N SER A 140 -11.61 1.40 11.38
CA SER A 140 -11.39 2.47 12.36
C SER A 140 -9.96 3.04 12.34
N CYS A 141 -8.98 2.22 11.92
CA CYS A 141 -7.59 2.60 11.71
C CYS A 141 -7.20 2.56 10.22
N HIS A 142 -7.43 1.43 9.54
CA HIS A 142 -7.02 1.15 8.16
C HIS A 142 -7.96 1.73 7.08
N GLY A 143 -8.59 2.87 7.37
CA GLY A 143 -9.58 3.51 6.51
C GLY A 143 -9.28 4.99 6.27
N MET A 144 -9.52 5.45 5.04
CA MET A 144 -9.40 6.86 4.67
C MET A 144 -10.67 7.56 5.13
N LYS A 145 -10.50 8.42 6.12
CA LYS A 145 -11.61 9.01 6.87
C LYS A 145 -11.45 10.50 6.97
N TRP A 146 -12.58 11.17 7.13
CA TRP A 146 -12.62 12.59 7.41
C TRP A 146 -12.81 12.86 8.90
N PHE A 147 -12.22 13.96 9.36
CA PHE A 147 -12.38 14.42 10.73
C PHE A 147 -13.58 15.33 10.79
N ASP A 148 -14.73 14.76 11.17
CA ASP A 148 -15.88 15.58 11.50
C ASP A 148 -15.57 16.39 12.76
N LYS A 149 -15.76 17.72 12.67
CA LYS A 149 -15.57 18.64 13.79
C LYS A 149 -16.78 18.68 14.72
N SER A 150 -17.88 18.02 14.35
CA SER A 150 -19.09 17.92 15.17
C SER A 150 -18.91 17.03 16.40
N GLU A 151 -17.98 16.05 16.33
CA GLU A 151 -17.59 15.27 17.50
C GLU A 151 -16.61 16.06 18.37
N ASP A 152 -16.83 16.05 19.69
CA ASP A 152 -15.84 16.53 20.67
C ASP A 152 -14.70 15.51 20.86
N TRP A 153 -14.22 14.94 19.74
CA TRP A 153 -13.12 13.96 19.67
C TRP A 153 -11.88 14.51 20.37
N THR A 154 -11.61 15.80 20.19
CA THR A 154 -10.43 16.43 20.77
C THR A 154 -10.46 16.44 22.29
N ALA A 155 -11.63 16.52 22.94
CA ALA A 155 -11.70 16.48 24.40
C ALA A 155 -11.90 15.05 24.95
N HIS A 156 -12.74 14.23 24.31
CA HIS A 156 -13.25 13.00 24.90
C HIS A 156 -12.82 11.71 24.20
N GLY A 157 -12.11 11.80 23.08
CA GLY A 157 -11.83 10.62 22.27
C GLY A 157 -13.03 10.22 21.39
N PHE A 158 -12.91 9.10 20.67
CA PHE A 158 -13.85 8.77 19.57
C PHE A 158 -15.10 8.21 20.21
N SER A 159 -16.25 8.53 19.63
CA SER A 159 -17.52 7.92 20.03
C SER A 159 -17.55 6.45 19.63
N TYR A 160 -16.94 6.09 18.49
CA TYR A 160 -16.87 4.72 18.00
C TYR A 160 -16.32 3.74 19.04
N ARG A 161 -17.03 2.64 19.27
CA ARG A 161 -16.54 1.44 19.95
C ARG A 161 -16.60 0.27 18.98
N PRO A 162 -15.69 -0.72 19.09
CA PRO A 162 -15.80 -1.93 18.31
C PRO A 162 -17.19 -2.57 18.46
N GLY A 163 -17.75 -3.06 17.34
CA GLY A 163 -19.15 -3.52 17.27
C GLY A 163 -20.16 -2.44 16.89
N ASP A 164 -19.85 -1.15 17.07
CA ASP A 164 -20.70 -0.06 16.58
C ASP A 164 -20.66 0.07 15.06
N ASP A 165 -21.57 0.88 14.52
CA ASP A 165 -21.51 1.32 13.13
C ASP A 165 -20.50 2.47 12.97
N LEU A 166 -19.32 2.16 12.43
CA LEU A 166 -18.25 3.14 12.22
C LEU A 166 -18.71 4.34 11.38
N ALA A 167 -19.56 4.12 10.37
CA ALA A 167 -19.97 5.17 9.44
C ALA A 167 -20.82 6.27 10.10
N LYS A 168 -21.41 6.00 11.28
CA LYS A 168 -22.20 6.99 12.02
C LYS A 168 -21.36 8.07 12.72
N THR A 169 -20.09 7.77 13.00
CA THR A 169 -19.20 8.62 13.80
C THR A 169 -17.94 9.00 13.04
N THR A 170 -17.57 8.19 12.03
CA THR A 170 -16.37 8.37 11.23
C THR A 170 -16.74 8.32 9.75
N PRO A 171 -16.94 9.48 9.09
CA PRO A 171 -17.17 9.52 7.66
C PRO A 171 -15.98 8.93 6.90
N ILE A 172 -16.23 7.94 6.04
CA ILE A 172 -15.23 7.25 5.22
C ILE A 172 -15.27 7.83 3.81
N ILE A 173 -14.11 8.25 3.30
CA ILE A 173 -13.96 8.82 1.97
C ILE A 173 -14.02 7.67 0.94
N GLN A 174 -15.02 7.69 0.05
CA GLN A 174 -15.15 6.73 -1.06
C GLN A 174 -15.26 7.47 -2.40
N PRO A 175 -14.19 7.57 -3.20
CA PRO A 175 -14.21 8.34 -4.45
C PRO A 175 -15.23 7.84 -5.48
N THR A 176 -15.62 6.57 -5.44
CA THR A 176 -16.64 5.96 -6.32
C THR A 176 -18.07 6.33 -5.94
N GLN A 177 -18.29 6.96 -4.78
CA GLN A 177 -19.61 7.27 -4.22
C GLN A 177 -19.74 8.75 -3.81
N LEU A 178 -19.13 9.68 -4.54
CA LEU A 178 -19.15 11.12 -4.22
C LEU A 178 -20.57 11.69 -4.08
N ASP A 179 -21.51 11.26 -4.92
CA ASP A 179 -22.91 11.71 -4.87
C ASP A 179 -23.60 11.37 -3.54
N LYS A 180 -23.12 10.35 -2.84
CA LYS A 180 -23.61 9.94 -1.52
C LYS A 180 -22.85 10.61 -0.36
N GLN A 181 -21.86 11.45 -0.66
CA GLN A 181 -21.01 12.13 0.32
C GLN A 181 -21.02 13.66 0.09
N PRO A 182 -22.17 14.33 0.23
CA PRO A 182 -22.26 15.78 0.01
C PRO A 182 -21.33 16.60 0.94
N TRP A 183 -21.00 16.07 2.11
CA TRP A 183 -20.05 16.66 3.05
C TRP A 183 -18.62 16.76 2.51
N LEU A 184 -18.26 15.94 1.52
CA LEU A 184 -16.92 15.88 0.94
C LEU A 184 -16.70 17.00 -0.10
N LYS A 185 -17.76 17.51 -0.73
CA LYS A 185 -17.66 18.58 -1.74
C LYS A 185 -16.85 19.82 -1.26
N PRO A 186 -17.19 20.48 -0.14
CA PRO A 186 -16.42 21.65 0.33
C PRO A 186 -14.97 21.30 0.73
N VAL A 187 -14.71 20.03 1.08
CA VAL A 187 -13.35 19.55 1.35
C VAL A 187 -12.53 19.50 0.07
N LEU A 188 -13.09 18.95 -1.00
CA LEU A 188 -12.44 18.86 -2.31
C LEU A 188 -12.23 20.24 -2.92
N GLU A 189 -13.16 21.16 -2.75
CA GLU A 189 -12.99 22.56 -3.19
C GLU A 189 -11.80 23.25 -2.50
N LYS A 190 -11.54 22.91 -1.23
CA LYS A 190 -10.41 23.47 -0.46
C LYS A 190 -9.09 22.73 -0.67
N ASN A 191 -9.16 21.45 -1.03
CA ASN A 191 -8.00 20.59 -1.25
C ASN A 191 -8.27 19.64 -2.42
N PRO A 192 -8.18 20.12 -3.67
CA PRO A 192 -8.58 19.37 -4.85
C PRO A 192 -7.75 18.09 -5.06
N ASP A 193 -6.50 18.09 -4.61
CA ASP A 193 -5.57 16.97 -4.79
C ASP A 193 -5.72 15.87 -3.73
N ILE A 194 -6.60 16.04 -2.74
CA ILE A 194 -6.69 15.09 -1.61
C ILE A 194 -7.07 13.69 -2.05
N LEU A 195 -7.85 13.51 -3.12
CA LEU A 195 -8.17 12.17 -3.60
C LEU A 195 -6.97 11.54 -4.30
N ASP A 196 -6.25 12.30 -5.11
CA ASP A 196 -5.05 11.85 -5.83
C ASP A 196 -3.89 11.44 -4.91
N ASP A 197 -3.82 12.04 -3.71
CA ASP A 197 -2.86 11.70 -2.65
C ASP A 197 -3.03 10.26 -2.13
N PHE A 198 -4.24 9.70 -2.16
CA PHE A 198 -4.58 8.40 -1.53
C PHE A 198 -5.20 7.38 -2.47
N PHE A 199 -5.78 7.82 -3.59
CA PHE A 199 -6.54 7.00 -4.52
C PHE A 199 -6.07 7.19 -5.95
N TRP A 200 -6.22 6.12 -6.73
CA TRP A 200 -6.24 6.21 -8.18
C TRP A 200 -7.57 6.80 -8.66
N PRO A 201 -7.67 7.34 -9.89
CA PRO A 201 -8.91 7.93 -10.39
C PRO A 201 -10.14 7.00 -10.44
N ASP A 202 -9.95 5.68 -10.36
CA ASP A 202 -11.02 4.68 -10.24
C ASP A 202 -11.44 4.40 -8.77
N GLY A 203 -10.86 5.10 -7.80
CA GLY A 203 -11.13 4.90 -6.38
C GLY A 203 -10.31 3.78 -5.72
N HIS A 204 -9.42 3.10 -6.46
CA HIS A 204 -8.51 2.13 -5.86
C HIS A 204 -7.50 2.80 -4.96
N ILE A 205 -7.10 2.12 -3.89
CA ILE A 205 -6.07 2.63 -2.99
C ILE A 205 -4.73 2.76 -3.71
N ARG A 206 -4.17 3.97 -3.63
CA ARG A 206 -2.85 4.32 -4.14
C ARG A 206 -1.77 4.29 -3.07
N VAL A 207 -2.15 4.39 -1.79
CA VAL A 207 -1.24 4.39 -0.64
C VAL A 207 -1.75 3.47 0.47
N THR A 208 -0.89 2.61 1.01
CA THR A 208 -1.26 1.63 2.05
C THR A 208 -1.74 2.28 3.37
N GLY A 209 -2.24 1.46 4.29
CA GLY A 209 -2.85 1.90 5.55
C GLY A 209 -4.32 2.31 5.37
N ARG A 210 -4.91 2.01 4.20
CA ARG A 210 -6.28 2.36 3.78
C ARG A 210 -7.00 1.16 3.16
N GLU A 211 -6.55 -0.05 3.47
CA GLU A 211 -7.01 -1.30 2.87
C GLU A 211 -8.52 -1.53 3.06
N TYR A 212 -9.11 -0.96 4.12
CA TYR A 212 -10.55 -0.99 4.34
C TYR A 212 -11.33 -0.41 3.15
N ASN A 213 -10.89 0.73 2.59
CA ASN A 213 -11.55 1.32 1.43
C ASN A 213 -11.46 0.37 0.23
N GLY A 214 -10.33 -0.30 0.02
CA GLY A 214 -10.20 -1.27 -1.07
C GLY A 214 -11.15 -2.46 -0.89
N LEU A 215 -11.27 -2.97 0.34
CA LEU A 215 -12.18 -4.05 0.66
C LEU A 215 -13.64 -3.65 0.46
N LEU A 216 -14.05 -2.43 0.83
CA LEU A 216 -15.40 -1.91 0.61
C LEU A 216 -15.80 -1.89 -0.88
N GLU A 217 -14.83 -1.68 -1.77
CA GLU A 217 -15.05 -1.68 -3.22
C GLU A 217 -14.96 -3.09 -3.85
N SER A 218 -14.58 -4.11 -3.07
CA SER A 218 -14.43 -5.48 -3.57
C SER A 218 -15.78 -6.18 -3.73
N PRO A 219 -16.07 -6.84 -4.87
CA PRO A 219 -17.32 -7.57 -5.06
C PRO A 219 -17.54 -8.69 -4.03
N CYS A 220 -16.47 -9.32 -3.54
CA CYS A 220 -16.54 -10.36 -2.51
C CYS A 220 -17.03 -9.82 -1.15
N HIS A 221 -16.85 -8.52 -0.89
CA HIS A 221 -17.42 -7.84 0.28
C HIS A 221 -18.82 -7.32 -0.02
N GLN A 222 -19.00 -6.60 -1.14
CA GLN A 222 -20.28 -5.97 -1.49
C GLN A 222 -21.42 -6.96 -1.74
N ARG A 223 -21.10 -8.14 -2.30
CA ARG A 223 -22.08 -9.17 -2.69
C ARG A 223 -21.90 -10.50 -1.95
N GLY A 224 -20.90 -10.58 -1.07
CA GLY A 224 -20.59 -11.75 -0.29
C GLY A 224 -20.57 -11.44 1.20
N ALA A 225 -19.82 -12.24 1.96
CA ALA A 225 -19.64 -12.05 3.40
C ALA A 225 -18.15 -11.91 3.77
N MET A 226 -17.31 -11.50 2.83
CA MET A 226 -15.86 -11.36 3.07
C MET A 226 -15.59 -10.22 4.05
N SER A 227 -14.73 -10.49 5.05
CA SER A 227 -14.22 -9.50 5.99
C SER A 227 -12.70 -9.56 6.05
N CYS A 228 -12.08 -8.65 6.82
CA CYS A 228 -10.64 -8.75 7.10
C CYS A 228 -10.26 -10.12 7.69
N LEU A 229 -11.11 -10.67 8.55
CA LEU A 229 -10.87 -11.95 9.23
C LEU A 229 -11.05 -13.18 8.32
N SER A 230 -11.56 -13.01 7.10
CA SER A 230 -11.56 -14.08 6.09
C SER A 230 -10.14 -14.47 5.64
N CYS A 231 -9.16 -13.57 5.83
CA CYS A 231 -7.77 -13.77 5.42
C CYS A 231 -6.77 -13.52 6.57
N HIS A 232 -7.08 -12.59 7.48
CA HIS A 232 -6.19 -12.20 8.56
C HIS A 232 -6.54 -12.88 9.88
N SER A 233 -5.52 -13.07 10.71
CA SER A 233 -5.68 -13.49 12.10
C SER A 233 -4.88 -12.57 12.99
N MET A 234 -5.53 -11.96 13.97
CA MET A 234 -4.87 -11.04 14.90
C MET A 234 -4.11 -11.75 16.02
N HIS A 235 -4.37 -13.04 16.18
CA HIS A 235 -3.80 -13.86 17.23
C HIS A 235 -3.18 -15.11 16.59
N LYS A 236 -1.99 -15.49 17.03
CA LYS A 236 -1.31 -16.72 16.56
C LYS A 236 -0.98 -16.71 15.06
N SER A 237 -0.79 -15.54 14.46
CA SER A 237 -0.21 -15.35 13.13
C SER A 237 1.23 -14.88 13.21
N ASP A 238 1.93 -14.90 12.08
CA ASP A 238 3.12 -14.05 11.91
C ASP A 238 2.69 -12.57 12.10
N PRO A 239 3.42 -11.77 12.91
CA PRO A 239 3.11 -10.34 13.05
C PRO A 239 3.31 -9.55 11.75
N ASN A 240 4.10 -10.06 10.79
CA ASN A 240 4.19 -9.51 9.45
C ASN A 240 2.96 -9.93 8.62
N ASP A 241 2.25 -8.94 8.09
CA ASP A 241 1.00 -9.06 7.34
C ASP A 241 -0.19 -9.64 8.12
N GLN A 242 0.04 -10.35 9.24
CA GLN A 242 -0.99 -10.96 10.09
C GLN A 242 -1.96 -11.86 9.31
N LEU A 243 -1.44 -12.57 8.30
CA LEU A 243 -2.21 -13.53 7.53
C LEU A 243 -2.46 -14.80 8.35
N ALA A 244 -3.70 -15.28 8.33
CA ALA A 244 -4.05 -16.55 8.96
C ALA A 244 -3.32 -17.71 8.29
N ARG A 245 -3.19 -18.84 8.99
CA ARG A 245 -2.54 -20.04 8.44
C ARG A 245 -3.19 -20.46 7.13
N GLY A 246 -2.39 -20.66 6.09
CA GLY A 246 -2.87 -21.03 4.74
C GLY A 246 -3.21 -19.83 3.84
N MET A 247 -3.43 -18.64 4.41
CA MET A 247 -3.85 -17.43 3.69
C MET A 247 -2.69 -16.68 3.01
N ARG A 248 -1.54 -17.34 2.82
CA ARG A 248 -0.50 -16.89 1.88
C ARG A 248 -0.60 -17.56 0.52
N SER A 249 -1.44 -18.61 0.41
CA SER A 249 -1.65 -19.41 -0.80
C SER A 249 -3.00 -19.11 -1.43
N ASN A 250 -3.27 -19.72 -2.59
CA ASN A 250 -4.57 -19.60 -3.28
C ASN A 250 -5.75 -20.11 -2.43
N GLN A 251 -5.50 -20.84 -1.33
CA GLN A 251 -6.54 -21.26 -0.40
C GLN A 251 -7.41 -20.10 0.11
N ALA A 252 -6.86 -18.90 0.24
CA ALA A 252 -7.64 -17.72 0.65
C ALA A 252 -8.74 -17.33 -0.34
N CYS A 253 -8.56 -17.65 -1.61
CA CYS A 253 -9.56 -17.43 -2.66
C CYS A 253 -10.43 -18.69 -2.83
N LEU A 254 -9.80 -19.87 -2.83
CA LEU A 254 -10.47 -21.14 -3.09
C LEU A 254 -11.44 -21.56 -1.97
N GLN A 255 -11.39 -20.96 -0.78
CA GLN A 255 -12.41 -21.14 0.26
C GLN A 255 -13.83 -20.73 -0.17
N CYS A 256 -13.95 -19.88 -1.20
CA CYS A 256 -15.24 -19.48 -1.79
C CYS A 256 -15.30 -19.71 -3.31
N HIS A 257 -14.16 -19.95 -3.96
CA HIS A 257 -14.04 -20.18 -5.39
C HIS A 257 -13.60 -21.63 -5.69
N GLU A 258 -14.30 -22.59 -5.08
CA GLU A 258 -13.94 -24.02 -5.12
C GLU A 258 -13.86 -24.57 -6.54
N ASP A 259 -14.74 -24.13 -7.44
CA ASP A 259 -14.77 -24.54 -8.86
C ASP A 259 -13.45 -24.27 -9.62
N MET A 260 -12.58 -23.41 -9.09
CA MET A 260 -11.28 -23.10 -9.69
C MET A 260 -10.15 -24.00 -9.18
N ALA A 261 -10.40 -24.84 -8.17
CA ALA A 261 -9.36 -25.66 -7.53
C ALA A 261 -8.85 -26.77 -8.47
N ASP A 262 -9.73 -27.39 -9.24
CA ASP A 262 -9.41 -28.57 -10.04
C ASP A 262 -8.61 -28.25 -11.31
N ASP A 263 -8.83 -27.09 -11.92
CA ASP A 263 -8.08 -26.64 -13.10
C ASP A 263 -7.78 -25.14 -13.07
N ILE A 264 -6.88 -24.78 -12.15
CA ILE A 264 -6.40 -23.41 -12.04
C ILE A 264 -5.71 -22.93 -13.33
N THR A 265 -5.10 -23.83 -14.11
CA THR A 265 -4.31 -23.44 -15.30
C THR A 265 -5.19 -22.97 -16.45
N SER A 266 -6.38 -23.53 -16.61
CA SER A 266 -7.38 -23.02 -17.56
C SER A 266 -7.84 -21.62 -17.20
N HIS A 267 -7.93 -21.30 -15.91
CA HIS A 267 -8.25 -19.94 -15.47
C HIS A 267 -7.06 -19.01 -15.66
N THR A 268 -5.91 -19.30 -15.03
CA THR A 268 -4.78 -18.38 -14.93
C THR A 268 -4.00 -18.27 -16.23
N ARG A 269 -4.05 -19.30 -17.08
CA ARG A 269 -3.22 -19.45 -18.29
C ARG A 269 -1.72 -19.46 -17.99
N HIS A 270 -1.36 -19.90 -16.79
CA HIS A 270 0.01 -20.08 -16.35
C HIS A 270 0.21 -21.50 -15.83
N ALA A 271 1.46 -21.97 -15.78
CA ALA A 271 1.77 -23.25 -15.14
C ALA A 271 1.30 -23.24 -13.68
N ALA A 272 0.73 -24.37 -13.20
CA ALA A 272 0.06 -24.46 -11.90
C ALA A 272 0.94 -23.96 -10.73
N ASN A 273 2.22 -24.33 -10.74
CA ASN A 273 3.17 -24.00 -9.67
C ASN A 273 3.93 -22.68 -9.90
N SER A 274 3.53 -21.87 -10.89
CA SER A 274 4.18 -20.59 -11.16
C SER A 274 3.55 -19.45 -10.37
N ALA A 275 4.30 -18.36 -10.19
CA ALA A 275 3.77 -17.14 -9.60
C ALA A 275 2.58 -16.55 -10.38
N GLY A 276 2.45 -16.83 -11.69
CA GLY A 276 1.31 -16.41 -12.50
C GLY A 276 0.01 -17.16 -12.18
N SER A 277 0.11 -18.33 -11.52
CA SER A 277 -1.05 -19.06 -11.02
C SER A 277 -1.43 -18.70 -9.58
N ASN A 278 -0.76 -17.71 -8.98
CA ASN A 278 -1.15 -17.19 -7.69
C ASN A 278 -2.27 -16.14 -7.85
N CYS A 279 -3.46 -16.39 -7.31
CA CYS A 279 -4.64 -15.54 -7.42
C CYS A 279 -4.35 -14.08 -7.02
N TYR A 280 -3.54 -13.89 -5.97
CA TYR A 280 -3.17 -12.56 -5.48
C TYR A 280 -2.47 -11.73 -6.54
N ASN A 281 -1.66 -12.33 -7.41
CA ASN A 281 -0.84 -11.56 -8.36
C ASN A 281 -1.67 -10.91 -9.48
N CYS A 282 -2.85 -11.45 -9.78
CA CYS A 282 -3.77 -10.87 -10.75
C CYS A 282 -4.87 -10.04 -10.09
N HIS A 283 -5.46 -10.57 -9.01
CA HIS A 283 -6.66 -9.97 -8.40
C HIS A 283 -6.34 -9.00 -7.26
N MET A 284 -5.13 -9.04 -6.71
CA MET A 284 -4.63 -8.12 -5.68
C MET A 284 -3.20 -7.65 -6.04
N PRO A 285 -3.03 -7.01 -7.21
CA PRO A 285 -1.71 -6.63 -7.69
C PRO A 285 -1.06 -5.58 -6.78
N HIS A 286 0.26 -5.46 -6.83
CA HIS A 286 0.99 -4.49 -6.02
C HIS A 286 0.89 -3.08 -6.62
N THR A 287 -0.29 -2.47 -6.52
CA THR A 287 -0.59 -1.15 -7.13
C THR A 287 -0.67 -0.01 -6.12
N SER A 288 -0.40 -0.29 -4.84
CA SER A 288 -0.40 0.71 -3.77
C SER A 288 1.04 0.96 -3.33
N TYR A 289 1.43 2.22 -3.15
CA TYR A 289 2.73 2.59 -2.61
C TYR A 289 2.71 2.57 -1.08
N GLY A 290 3.79 2.14 -0.46
CA GLY A 290 3.96 2.28 0.98
C GLY A 290 5.25 1.69 1.52
N LEU A 291 5.79 2.22 2.60
CA LEU A 291 6.99 1.73 3.28
C LEU A 291 8.19 1.56 2.33
N LEU A 292 8.32 2.45 1.33
CA LEU A 292 9.31 2.36 0.25
C LEU A 292 9.22 1.06 -0.58
N LYS A 293 8.02 0.49 -0.72
CA LYS A 293 7.73 -0.70 -1.53
C LYS A 293 6.38 -0.59 -2.23
N ALA A 294 6.13 -1.54 -3.12
CA ALA A 294 4.80 -1.79 -3.64
C ALA A 294 4.05 -2.74 -2.69
N ILE A 295 2.79 -2.43 -2.41
CA ILE A 295 1.88 -3.15 -1.53
C ILE A 295 0.68 -3.63 -2.34
N ARG A 296 0.15 -4.80 -1.99
CA ARG A 296 -1.04 -5.36 -2.62
C ARG A 296 -2.25 -4.47 -2.40
N GLY A 297 -2.95 -4.17 -3.49
CA GLY A 297 -4.29 -3.59 -3.42
C GLY A 297 -5.25 -4.57 -2.76
N HIS A 298 -6.19 -4.03 -1.98
CA HIS A 298 -7.27 -4.80 -1.35
C HIS A 298 -8.62 -4.62 -2.04
N THR A 299 -8.64 -3.95 -3.19
CA THR A 299 -9.77 -4.00 -4.12
C THR A 299 -9.57 -5.23 -5.01
N ILE A 300 -10.28 -6.32 -4.67
CA ILE A 300 -10.19 -7.59 -5.37
C ILE A 300 -11.02 -7.50 -6.66
N GLU A 301 -10.35 -7.48 -7.80
CA GLU A 301 -10.99 -7.29 -9.11
C GLU A 301 -10.30 -8.11 -10.21
N SER A 302 -10.88 -8.14 -11.40
CA SER A 302 -10.24 -8.74 -12.58
C SER A 302 -9.44 -7.69 -13.36
N PRO A 303 -8.23 -8.01 -13.87
CA PRO A 303 -7.44 -7.07 -14.66
C PRO A 303 -8.15 -6.55 -15.91
N ASP A 304 -8.07 -5.25 -16.15
CA ASP A 304 -8.59 -4.57 -17.34
C ASP A 304 -7.63 -3.49 -17.84
N VAL A 305 -7.32 -3.51 -19.14
CA VAL A 305 -6.45 -2.53 -19.79
C VAL A 305 -7.15 -1.18 -19.94
N ALA A 306 -8.47 -1.15 -20.14
CA ALA A 306 -9.21 0.11 -20.27
C ALA A 306 -9.07 0.96 -19.01
N THR A 307 -9.09 0.33 -17.83
CA THR A 307 -8.84 0.98 -16.54
C THR A 307 -7.45 1.60 -16.47
N THR A 308 -6.40 0.87 -16.87
CA THR A 308 -5.02 1.42 -16.91
C THR A 308 -4.92 2.65 -17.81
N LEU A 309 -5.52 2.62 -19.00
CA LEU A 309 -5.50 3.77 -19.92
C LEU A 309 -6.23 4.99 -19.35
N LYS A 310 -7.38 4.76 -18.71
CA LYS A 310 -8.21 5.84 -18.15
C LYS A 310 -7.62 6.47 -16.89
N THR A 311 -6.96 5.67 -16.06
CA THR A 311 -6.59 6.06 -14.68
C THR A 311 -5.09 6.22 -14.47
N GLY A 312 -4.28 5.69 -15.38
CA GLY A 312 -2.83 5.55 -15.20
C GLY A 312 -2.42 4.43 -14.24
N ARG A 313 -3.36 3.73 -13.57
CA ARG A 313 -3.02 2.67 -12.61
C ARG A 313 -2.33 1.50 -13.33
N PRO A 314 -1.12 1.09 -12.90
CA PRO A 314 -0.46 -0.09 -13.45
C PRO A 314 -1.30 -1.36 -13.30
N ASN A 315 -1.36 -2.20 -14.35
CA ASN A 315 -2.10 -3.46 -14.30
C ASN A 315 -1.22 -4.65 -13.90
N ALA A 316 -1.86 -5.69 -13.36
CA ALA A 316 -1.21 -6.92 -12.91
C ALA A 316 -0.32 -7.58 -13.97
N CYS A 317 -0.75 -7.62 -15.24
CA CYS A 317 -0.04 -8.33 -16.30
C CYS A 317 1.31 -7.68 -16.58
N ASN A 318 1.34 -6.37 -16.82
CA ASN A 318 2.55 -5.64 -17.14
C ASN A 318 3.44 -5.36 -15.92
N LEU A 319 2.95 -5.59 -14.69
CA LEU A 319 3.75 -5.58 -13.47
C LEU A 319 4.55 -6.89 -13.27
N CYS A 320 4.19 -7.98 -13.95
CA CYS A 320 5.00 -9.21 -14.08
C CYS A 320 5.77 -9.25 -15.40
N HIS A 321 5.05 -9.03 -16.51
CA HIS A 321 5.59 -9.01 -17.87
C HIS A 321 6.12 -7.62 -18.21
N LEU A 322 7.18 -7.23 -17.50
CA LEU A 322 7.78 -5.90 -17.59
C LEU A 322 8.31 -5.59 -18.99
N ASP A 323 8.62 -6.62 -19.79
CA ASP A 323 9.13 -6.51 -21.16
C ASP A 323 8.01 -6.32 -22.20
N LYS A 324 6.73 -6.40 -21.79
CA LYS A 324 5.59 -6.34 -22.70
C LYS A 324 4.93 -4.97 -22.73
N THR A 325 4.38 -4.66 -23.89
CA THR A 325 3.61 -3.44 -24.17
C THR A 325 2.21 -3.57 -23.55
N LEU A 326 1.48 -2.46 -23.46
CA LEU A 326 0.09 -2.53 -23.02
C LEU A 326 -0.80 -3.13 -24.12
N ASP A 327 -0.42 -2.91 -25.39
CA ASP A 327 -1.07 -3.51 -26.55
C ASP A 327 -1.04 -5.04 -26.52
N TRP A 328 0.10 -5.61 -26.10
CA TRP A 328 0.24 -7.05 -25.87
C TRP A 328 -0.78 -7.54 -24.84
N THR A 329 -0.92 -6.83 -23.71
CA THR A 329 -1.90 -7.19 -22.67
C THR A 329 -3.34 -7.08 -23.21
N ALA A 330 -3.65 -6.02 -23.96
CA ALA A 330 -4.96 -5.81 -24.56
C ALA A 330 -5.33 -6.96 -25.51
N GLU A 331 -4.38 -7.42 -26.33
CA GLU A 331 -4.58 -8.54 -27.24
C GLU A 331 -4.82 -9.87 -26.50
N HIS A 332 -4.04 -10.14 -25.44
CA HIS A 332 -4.18 -11.37 -24.66
C HIS A 332 -5.51 -11.42 -23.89
N LEU A 333 -5.93 -10.28 -23.31
CA LEU A 333 -7.22 -10.19 -22.63
C LEU A 333 -8.39 -10.30 -23.61
N ALA A 334 -8.30 -9.70 -24.79
CA ALA A 334 -9.31 -9.84 -25.85
C ALA A 334 -9.49 -11.30 -26.26
N LYS A 335 -8.37 -12.00 -26.55
CA LYS A 335 -8.36 -13.43 -26.88
C LYS A 335 -8.95 -14.29 -25.75
N ARG A 336 -8.62 -13.97 -24.49
CA ARG A 336 -9.10 -14.72 -23.32
C ARG A 336 -10.60 -14.52 -23.05
N THR A 337 -11.10 -13.29 -23.20
CA THR A 337 -12.47 -12.94 -22.80
C THR A 337 -13.47 -12.95 -23.95
N GLY A 338 -13.00 -13.03 -25.21
CA GLY A 338 -13.82 -12.87 -26.40
C GLY A 338 -14.31 -11.43 -26.63
N LYS A 339 -13.88 -10.46 -25.80
CA LYS A 339 -14.23 -9.05 -25.97
C LYS A 339 -13.35 -8.39 -27.04
N PRO A 340 -13.82 -7.31 -27.69
CA PRO A 340 -13.00 -6.52 -28.60
C PRO A 340 -11.71 -6.03 -27.92
N LYS A 341 -10.61 -6.03 -28.68
CA LYS A 341 -9.32 -5.49 -28.21
C LYS A 341 -9.47 -3.99 -27.96
N VAL A 342 -9.03 -3.55 -26.78
CA VAL A 342 -8.94 -2.12 -26.44
C VAL A 342 -7.84 -1.49 -27.29
N GLU A 343 -8.16 -0.41 -27.99
CA GLU A 343 -7.16 0.37 -28.72
C GLU A 343 -6.25 1.11 -27.73
N VAL A 344 -4.94 1.02 -27.95
CA VAL A 344 -3.95 1.69 -27.11
C VAL A 344 -3.15 2.71 -27.93
N PRO A 345 -2.74 3.86 -27.36
CA PRO A 345 -1.94 4.87 -28.06
C PRO A 345 -0.56 4.35 -28.50
N PRO A 346 0.10 4.98 -29.51
CA PRO A 346 1.38 4.49 -30.07
C PRO A 346 2.50 4.24 -29.05
N ILE A 347 2.61 5.08 -28.01
CA ILE A 347 3.60 4.89 -26.93
C ILE A 347 3.43 3.52 -26.24
N HIS A 348 2.20 3.06 -26.11
CA HIS A 348 1.80 1.81 -25.48
C HIS A 348 1.74 0.62 -26.44
N GLN A 349 1.92 0.85 -27.74
CA GLN A 349 2.06 -0.19 -28.77
C GLN A 349 3.52 -0.62 -28.93
N ASN A 350 4.45 0.33 -28.83
CA ASN A 350 5.85 0.12 -29.19
C ASN A 350 6.82 0.13 -28.01
N THR A 351 6.36 0.52 -26.83
CA THR A 351 7.18 0.59 -25.60
C THR A 351 6.55 -0.26 -24.51
N ALA A 352 7.38 -1.01 -23.79
CA ALA A 352 6.94 -1.81 -22.67
C ALA A 352 6.27 -0.90 -21.63
N ALA A 353 5.11 -1.30 -21.11
CA ALA A 353 4.33 -0.44 -20.22
C ALA A 353 5.11 -0.07 -18.94
N SER A 354 5.91 -1.01 -18.44
CA SER A 354 6.81 -0.78 -17.28
C SER A 354 7.84 0.32 -17.53
N ALA A 355 8.40 0.41 -18.73
CA ALA A 355 9.38 1.42 -19.11
C ALA A 355 8.73 2.80 -19.28
N VAL A 356 7.50 2.85 -19.80
CA VAL A 356 6.69 4.07 -19.84
C VAL A 356 6.41 4.55 -18.41
N TRP A 357 5.92 3.68 -17.53
CA TRP A 357 5.67 4.06 -16.13
C TRP A 357 6.93 4.51 -15.39
N LEU A 358 8.08 3.87 -15.62
CA LEU A 358 9.33 4.18 -14.95
C LEU A 358 9.96 5.50 -15.41
N LEU A 359 9.91 5.81 -16.70
CA LEU A 359 10.64 6.95 -17.27
C LEU A 359 9.74 8.16 -17.51
N ASN A 360 8.47 7.93 -17.84
CA ASN A 360 7.51 8.94 -18.26
C ASN A 360 6.36 9.16 -17.24
N GLY A 361 5.98 8.11 -16.49
CA GLY A 361 4.91 8.19 -15.51
C GLY A 361 5.20 9.11 -14.33
N ASP A 362 4.18 9.35 -13.51
CA ASP A 362 4.28 10.14 -12.29
C ASP A 362 5.08 9.42 -11.19
N ALA A 363 5.44 10.12 -10.10
CA ALA A 363 6.34 9.59 -9.08
C ALA A 363 5.83 8.27 -8.44
N GLY A 364 4.51 8.11 -8.29
CA GLY A 364 3.90 6.88 -7.81
C GLY A 364 4.06 5.73 -8.81
N GLN A 365 3.78 5.97 -10.09
CA GLN A 365 4.00 4.98 -11.15
C GLN A 365 5.48 4.58 -11.26
N ARG A 366 6.41 5.54 -11.17
CA ARG A 366 7.86 5.28 -11.20
C ARG A 366 8.31 4.42 -10.04
N ALA A 367 7.84 4.69 -8.82
CA ALA A 367 8.13 3.88 -7.65
C ALA A 367 7.62 2.44 -7.80
N LEU A 368 6.38 2.26 -8.27
CA LEU A 368 5.80 0.93 -8.47
C LEU A 368 6.56 0.16 -9.57
N ALA A 369 6.84 0.79 -10.71
CA ALA A 369 7.58 0.17 -11.81
C ALA A 369 9.01 -0.22 -11.37
N ALA A 370 9.72 0.68 -10.69
CA ALA A 370 11.06 0.41 -10.17
C ALA A 370 11.05 -0.78 -9.20
N TRP A 371 10.09 -0.84 -8.28
CA TRP A 371 9.98 -1.96 -7.34
C TRP A 371 9.79 -3.30 -8.06
N HIS A 372 8.90 -3.34 -9.06
CA HIS A 372 8.64 -4.57 -9.82
C HIS A 372 9.83 -5.02 -10.66
N MET A 373 10.68 -4.10 -11.14
CA MET A 373 11.93 -4.46 -11.81
C MET A 373 12.91 -5.22 -10.90
N GLY A 374 12.76 -5.12 -9.57
CA GLY A 374 13.49 -5.92 -8.58
C GLY A 374 12.66 -7.02 -7.92
N TRP A 375 11.44 -7.29 -8.39
CA TRP A 375 10.57 -8.32 -7.83
C TRP A 375 10.81 -9.65 -8.54
N GLU A 376 11.14 -10.69 -7.79
CA GLU A 376 11.58 -11.98 -8.34
C GLU A 376 10.59 -12.61 -9.34
N PRO A 377 9.27 -12.68 -9.07
CA PRO A 377 8.29 -13.15 -10.05
C PRO A 377 8.33 -12.41 -11.39
N ALA A 378 8.49 -11.08 -11.35
CA ALA A 378 8.57 -10.27 -12.56
C ALA A 378 9.88 -10.50 -13.33
N MET A 379 11.02 -10.61 -12.62
CA MET A 379 12.30 -10.94 -13.25
C MET A 379 12.31 -12.35 -13.87
N ILE A 380 11.62 -13.31 -13.24
CA ILE A 380 11.43 -14.64 -13.83
C ILE A 380 10.57 -14.56 -15.09
N ALA A 381 9.49 -13.78 -15.07
CA ALA A 381 8.54 -13.67 -16.17
C ALA A 381 9.04 -12.85 -17.37
N SER A 382 9.92 -11.88 -17.14
CA SER A 382 10.36 -10.90 -18.15
C SER A 382 11.88 -10.88 -18.41
N GLY A 383 12.65 -11.74 -17.75
CA GLY A 383 14.11 -11.73 -17.77
C GLY A 383 14.73 -10.70 -16.83
N SER A 384 16.07 -10.64 -16.81
CA SER A 384 16.85 -9.79 -15.90
C SER A 384 18.02 -9.11 -16.61
N GLY A 385 18.48 -7.98 -16.10
CA GLY A 385 19.64 -7.22 -16.57
C GLY A 385 19.32 -6.15 -17.61
N TRP A 386 18.26 -6.29 -18.42
CA TRP A 386 17.81 -5.22 -19.32
C TRP A 386 17.20 -4.02 -18.57
N GLN A 387 16.74 -4.25 -17.34
CA GLN A 387 16.20 -3.22 -16.44
C GLN A 387 17.30 -2.27 -15.93
N SER A 388 18.53 -2.76 -15.79
CA SER A 388 19.66 -2.04 -15.19
C SER A 388 19.89 -0.62 -15.74
N PRO A 389 19.97 -0.37 -17.07
CA PRO A 389 20.15 0.98 -17.59
C PRO A 389 18.98 1.91 -17.26
N LEU A 390 17.74 1.40 -17.25
CA LEU A 390 16.56 2.19 -16.90
C LEU A 390 16.55 2.54 -15.41
N LEU A 391 16.86 1.55 -14.55
CA LEU A 391 17.00 1.77 -13.11
C LEU A 391 18.16 2.72 -12.77
N ALA A 392 19.25 2.66 -13.54
CA ALA A 392 20.36 3.61 -13.42
C ALA A 392 19.89 5.05 -13.72
N ASP A 393 19.08 5.27 -14.76
CA ASP A 393 18.47 6.58 -15.02
C ASP A 393 17.56 7.05 -13.87
N THR A 394 16.90 6.13 -13.20
CA THR A 394 16.03 6.44 -12.05
C THR A 394 16.81 6.78 -10.77
N LEU A 395 18.13 6.52 -10.70
CA LEU A 395 18.97 6.95 -9.57
C LEU A 395 19.10 8.48 -9.46
N THR A 396 18.63 9.25 -10.43
CA THR A 396 18.62 10.71 -10.38
C THR A 396 17.22 11.31 -10.25
N ASP A 397 16.19 10.49 -10.04
CA ASP A 397 14.81 10.93 -9.89
C ASP A 397 14.66 12.07 -8.87
N PRO A 398 13.78 13.07 -9.08
CA PRO A 398 13.56 14.14 -8.11
C PRO A 398 13.15 13.63 -6.71
N TYR A 399 12.42 12.52 -6.63
CA TYR A 399 11.90 11.98 -5.38
C TYR A 399 12.87 10.97 -4.75
N SER A 400 13.31 11.24 -3.52
CA SER A 400 14.23 10.37 -2.77
C SER A 400 13.71 8.93 -2.64
N ALA A 401 12.41 8.77 -2.36
CA ALA A 401 11.78 7.45 -2.28
C ALA A 401 11.90 6.64 -3.59
N VAL A 402 11.74 7.29 -4.74
CA VAL A 402 11.89 6.65 -6.05
C VAL A 402 13.34 6.21 -6.27
N ARG A 403 14.32 7.07 -5.91
CA ARG A 403 15.75 6.74 -5.99
C ARG A 403 16.13 5.55 -5.10
N TYR A 404 15.59 5.50 -3.88
CA TYR A 404 15.78 4.39 -2.96
C TYR A 404 15.27 3.07 -3.55
N ILE A 405 14.04 3.08 -4.08
CA ILE A 405 13.41 1.88 -4.66
C ILE A 405 14.19 1.42 -5.91
N ALA A 406 14.59 2.36 -6.77
CA ALA A 406 15.39 2.05 -7.95
C ALA A 406 16.74 1.42 -7.58
N HIS A 407 17.41 1.91 -6.54
CA HIS A 407 18.63 1.30 -6.02
C HIS A 407 18.39 -0.12 -5.50
N LYS A 408 17.34 -0.33 -4.71
CA LYS A 408 16.97 -1.66 -4.19
C LYS A 408 16.62 -2.66 -5.29
N ALA A 409 16.02 -2.19 -6.39
CA ALA A 409 15.78 -3.00 -7.57
C ALA A 409 17.05 -3.27 -8.37
N LEU A 410 17.95 -2.27 -8.45
CA LEU A 410 19.20 -2.37 -9.20
C LEU A 410 20.16 -3.38 -8.58
N VAL A 411 20.31 -3.43 -7.26
CA VAL A 411 21.22 -4.39 -6.58
C VAL A 411 20.80 -5.85 -6.76
N LYS A 412 19.57 -6.11 -7.20
CA LYS A 412 19.07 -7.44 -7.55
C LYS A 412 19.38 -7.83 -9.00
N GLN A 413 19.84 -6.89 -9.82
CA GLN A 413 20.22 -7.16 -11.20
C GLN A 413 21.61 -7.80 -11.29
N PRO A 414 21.89 -8.59 -12.35
CA PRO A 414 23.23 -9.11 -12.63
C PRO A 414 24.28 -7.98 -12.64
N GLY A 415 25.39 -8.18 -11.92
CA GLY A 415 26.51 -7.24 -11.84
C GLY A 415 26.42 -6.18 -10.74
N PHE A 416 25.29 -6.06 -10.03
CA PHE A 416 25.03 -4.96 -9.09
C PHE A 416 24.96 -5.34 -7.60
N LEU A 417 25.20 -6.61 -7.24
CA LEU A 417 25.05 -7.08 -5.85
C LEU A 417 25.81 -6.22 -4.82
N ALA A 418 27.01 -5.75 -5.17
CA ALA A 418 27.85 -4.93 -4.29
C ALA A 418 27.69 -3.41 -4.53
N TYR A 419 26.73 -2.99 -5.35
CA TYR A 419 26.59 -1.60 -5.78
C TYR A 419 26.04 -0.72 -4.64
N LYS A 420 26.87 0.23 -4.20
CA LYS A 420 26.55 1.17 -3.13
C LYS A 420 26.02 2.49 -3.68
N TYR A 421 24.95 2.97 -3.09
CA TYR A 421 24.30 4.21 -3.50
C TYR A 421 23.67 4.91 -2.28
N ASP A 422 23.86 6.22 -2.20
CA ASP A 422 23.19 7.06 -1.20
C ASP A 422 22.10 7.88 -1.87
N PHE A 423 20.84 7.49 -1.62
CA PHE A 423 19.67 8.09 -2.24
C PHE A 423 19.38 9.52 -1.76
N VAL A 424 19.99 9.99 -0.68
CA VAL A 424 19.85 11.38 -0.20
C VAL A 424 21.10 12.24 -0.47
N ALA A 425 22.09 11.70 -1.18
CA ALA A 425 23.25 12.46 -1.57
C ALA A 425 22.91 13.64 -2.50
N ASP A 426 23.81 14.63 -2.52
CA ASP A 426 23.75 15.74 -3.47
C ASP A 426 23.70 15.25 -4.93
N GLU A 427 23.19 16.11 -5.81
CA GLU A 427 22.96 15.77 -7.21
C GLU A 427 24.22 15.33 -7.95
N ALA A 428 25.37 15.97 -7.69
CA ALA A 428 26.64 15.64 -8.34
C ALA A 428 27.07 14.20 -8.02
N LYS A 429 26.98 13.77 -6.75
CA LYS A 429 27.26 12.39 -6.35
C LYS A 429 26.26 11.40 -6.95
N ARG A 430 24.98 11.75 -7.04
CA ARG A 430 23.96 10.89 -7.66
C ARG A 430 24.20 10.70 -9.16
N LEU A 431 24.56 11.77 -9.88
CA LEU A 431 24.92 11.72 -11.30
C LEU A 431 26.20 10.89 -11.54
N ALA A 432 27.20 11.02 -10.67
CA ALA A 432 28.40 10.20 -10.74
C ALA A 432 28.07 8.70 -10.56
N LYS A 433 27.19 8.38 -9.62
CA LYS A 433 26.69 7.02 -9.41
C LYS A 433 25.87 6.49 -10.59
N GLN A 434 24.97 7.29 -11.18
CA GLN A 434 24.29 6.89 -12.42
C GLN A 434 25.28 6.50 -13.53
N LYS A 435 26.35 7.29 -13.74
CA LYS A 435 27.39 6.98 -14.74
C LYS A 435 28.14 5.70 -14.41
N GLU A 436 28.47 5.48 -13.13
CA GLU A 436 29.09 4.24 -12.65
C GLU A 436 28.21 3.03 -12.95
N ALA A 437 26.92 3.11 -12.62
CA ALA A 437 25.94 2.06 -12.89
C ALA A 437 25.82 1.74 -14.39
N MET A 438 25.77 2.77 -15.24
CA MET A 438 25.76 2.57 -16.69
C MET A 438 27.03 1.84 -17.18
N GLY A 439 28.19 2.19 -16.61
CA GLY A 439 29.45 1.51 -16.90
C GLY A 439 29.50 0.05 -16.43
N VAL A 440 28.90 -0.27 -15.28
CA VAL A 440 28.75 -1.66 -14.81
C VAL A 440 27.89 -2.46 -15.79
N TRP A 441 26.74 -1.93 -16.19
CA TRP A 441 25.85 -2.58 -17.14
C TRP A 441 26.53 -2.85 -18.49
N LEU A 442 27.27 -1.89 -19.05
CA LEU A 442 27.98 -2.05 -20.32
C LEU A 442 29.09 -3.13 -20.29
N ARG A 443 29.65 -3.42 -19.10
CA ARG A 443 30.68 -4.46 -18.93
C ARG A 443 30.09 -5.84 -18.63
N GLU A 444 28.85 -5.91 -18.16
CA GLU A 444 28.23 -7.15 -17.73
C GLU A 444 27.84 -8.01 -18.93
N GLN A 445 28.38 -9.23 -19.02
CA GLN A 445 28.15 -10.14 -20.15
C GLN A 445 26.91 -11.03 -19.94
N ARG A 446 26.23 -10.94 -18.79
CA ARG A 446 25.07 -11.77 -18.42
C ARG A 446 23.71 -11.11 -18.66
N ILE A 447 23.59 -10.27 -19.70
CA ILE A 447 22.33 -9.60 -20.04
C ILE A 447 21.40 -10.61 -20.73
N LYS A 448 20.25 -10.89 -20.11
CA LYS A 448 19.16 -11.62 -20.79
C LYS A 448 18.31 -10.60 -21.53
N ILE A 449 18.60 -10.41 -22.82
CA ILE A 449 17.79 -9.55 -23.69
C ILE A 449 16.47 -10.29 -23.98
N PRO A 450 15.30 -9.66 -23.75
CA PRO A 450 14.02 -10.24 -24.13
C PRO A 450 13.96 -10.51 -25.65
N LEU A 451 13.19 -11.52 -26.07
CA LEU A 451 13.03 -11.90 -27.48
C LEU A 451 12.60 -10.72 -28.38
N SER A 452 11.87 -9.74 -27.82
CA SER A 452 11.58 -8.46 -28.47
C SER A 452 12.27 -7.35 -27.69
N ALA A 453 13.43 -6.91 -28.17
CA ALA A 453 14.25 -5.91 -27.49
C ALA A 453 13.66 -4.48 -27.64
N GLY A 454 12.99 -4.19 -28.76
CA GLY A 454 12.48 -2.86 -29.10
C GLY A 454 11.55 -2.23 -28.04
N PRO A 455 10.59 -2.99 -27.47
CA PRO A 455 9.75 -2.53 -26.36
C PRO A 455 10.53 -2.14 -25.10
N VAL A 456 11.65 -2.79 -24.80
CA VAL A 456 12.47 -2.50 -23.62
C VAL A 456 13.57 -1.47 -23.89
N LEU A 457 13.44 -0.71 -24.98
CA LEU A 457 14.35 0.38 -25.37
C LEU A 457 15.78 -0.11 -25.65
N LEU A 458 15.89 -1.34 -26.14
CA LEU A 458 17.11 -1.94 -26.65
C LEU A 458 16.89 -2.37 -28.11
N ASN A 459 17.93 -2.41 -28.93
CA ASN A 459 17.87 -3.07 -30.23
C ASN A 459 18.20 -4.56 -30.12
N ALA A 460 18.13 -5.30 -31.24
CA ALA A 460 18.39 -6.74 -31.27
C ALA A 460 19.81 -7.13 -30.82
N GLN A 461 20.77 -6.18 -30.88
CA GLN A 461 22.15 -6.34 -30.43
C GLN A 461 22.33 -5.93 -28.96
N GLY A 462 21.25 -5.57 -28.24
CA GLY A 462 21.30 -5.11 -26.85
C GLY A 462 21.77 -3.67 -26.69
N VAL A 463 21.90 -2.91 -27.78
CA VAL A 463 22.28 -1.49 -27.74
C VAL A 463 21.07 -0.67 -27.34
N ARG A 464 21.27 0.24 -26.38
CA ARG A 464 20.23 1.12 -25.85
C ARG A 464 19.79 2.17 -26.87
N ASP A 465 18.47 2.33 -27.00
CA ASP A 465 17.84 3.40 -27.76
C ASP A 465 17.83 4.69 -26.92
N VAL A 466 18.94 5.44 -27.02
CA VAL A 466 19.16 6.64 -26.21
C VAL A 466 18.10 7.71 -26.50
N ASP A 467 17.71 7.88 -27.76
CA ASP A 467 16.79 8.94 -28.17
C ASP A 467 15.38 8.71 -27.63
N ARG A 468 14.88 7.47 -27.68
CA ARG A 468 13.58 7.14 -27.08
C ARG A 468 13.61 7.26 -25.57
N VAL A 469 14.68 6.80 -24.91
CA VAL A 469 14.82 6.95 -23.45
C VAL A 469 14.80 8.42 -23.04
N GLN A 470 15.59 9.27 -23.71
CA GLN A 470 15.63 10.69 -23.41
C GLN A 470 14.29 11.38 -23.70
N THR A 471 13.57 10.95 -24.74
CA THR A 471 12.23 11.46 -25.03
C THR A 471 11.24 11.13 -23.92
N LEU A 472 11.25 9.90 -23.40
CA LEU A 472 10.38 9.51 -22.27
C LEU A 472 10.69 10.33 -21.01
N ILE A 473 11.98 10.52 -20.69
CA ILE A 473 12.43 11.29 -19.53
C ILE A 473 12.08 12.78 -19.67
N ARG A 474 12.26 13.37 -20.86
CA ARG A 474 11.88 14.79 -21.11
C ARG A 474 10.39 15.03 -20.95
N ASN A 475 9.57 14.06 -21.38
CA ASN A 475 8.11 14.15 -21.31
C ASN A 475 7.54 13.61 -19.98
N ARG A 476 8.40 13.35 -18.99
CA ARG A 476 8.00 12.76 -17.70
C ARG A 476 6.99 13.64 -16.98
N ASP A 477 5.98 13.00 -16.41
CA ASP A 477 5.08 13.63 -15.46
C ASP A 477 5.84 13.96 -14.15
N ASN A 478 6.21 15.23 -14.03
CA ASN A 478 6.84 15.81 -12.86
C ASN A 478 5.86 16.63 -12.02
N ARG A 479 4.54 16.38 -12.15
CA ARG A 479 3.57 17.03 -11.26
C ARG A 479 3.97 16.81 -9.79
N PRO A 480 3.79 17.82 -8.93
CA PRO A 480 3.93 17.64 -7.50
C PRO A 480 3.04 16.48 -7.03
N MET A 481 3.63 15.57 -6.26
CA MET A 481 2.92 14.40 -5.74
C MET A 481 3.14 14.26 -4.24
N ARG A 482 2.10 13.78 -3.56
CA ARG A 482 2.13 13.56 -2.12
C ARG A 482 1.44 12.24 -1.74
N LEU A 483 2.17 11.14 -1.85
CA LEU A 483 1.72 9.84 -1.36
C LEU A 483 2.21 9.63 0.08
N ARG A 484 1.30 9.79 1.04
CA ARG A 484 1.55 9.67 2.49
C ARG A 484 0.70 8.57 3.09
N GLU A 485 1.33 7.73 3.90
CA GLU A 485 0.67 6.68 4.67
C GLU A 485 -0.03 7.22 5.93
#